data_AF-A0A924SDB4-F1
#
_entry.id   AF-A0A924SDB4-F1
#
_cell.length_a   1.000
_cell.length_b   1.000
_cell.length_c   1.000
_cell.angle_alpha   90.00
_cell.angle_beta   90.00
_cell.angle_gamma   90.00
#
_symmetry.space_group_name_H-M   'P 1'
#
loop_
_entity.id
_entity.type
_entity.pdbx_description
1 polymer ?
#
loop_
_entity_poly.entity_id
_entity_poly.type
_entity_poly.pdbx_seq_one_letter_code
_entity_poly.pdbx_strand_id
1 'polypeptide(L)' 'GGSVMLRLADAATAQAALQTLRNARQHADVRGATLRLSPGFVTTTDGVDRLIAALQSLPHR' A
#
# COMPACT_ATOMS: atom_id res chain seq x y z
N GLY A 1 -4.26 9.72 13.13
CA GLY A 1 -4.07 8.93 11.90
C GLY A 1 -3.22 7.75 12.24
N GLY A 2 -3.63 6.55 11.86
CA GLY A 2 -2.88 5.32 12.12
C GLY A 2 -1.94 5.00 10.96
N SER A 3 -0.99 4.10 11.18
CA SER A 3 -0.23 3.49 10.11
C SER A 3 -0.47 1.98 10.11
N VAL A 4 -0.69 1.43 8.92
CA VAL A 4 -0.70 -0.02 8.69
C VAL A 4 0.59 -0.37 7.98
N MET A 5 1.33 -1.32 8.53
CA MET A 5 2.60 -1.77 7.97
C MET A 5 2.46 -3.23 7.54
N LEU A 6 2.70 -3.48 6.25
CA LEU A 6 2.66 -4.80 5.65
C LEU A 6 4.10 -5.24 5.38
N ARG A 7 4.50 -6.38 5.94
CA ARG A 7 5.78 -7.01 5.59
C ARG A 7 5.58 -7.90 4.38
N LEU A 8 6.37 -7.66 3.34
CA LEU A 8 6.40 -8.46 2.13
C LEU A 8 7.63 -9.37 2.13
N ALA A 9 7.73 -10.24 1.11
CA ALA A 9 8.79 -11.23 1.00
C ALA A 9 10.19 -10.60 1.05
N ASP A 10 10.40 -9.55 0.25
CA ASP A 10 11.65 -8.82 0.18
C ASP A 10 11.44 -7.35 -0.24
N ALA A 11 12.54 -6.61 -0.35
CA ALA A 11 12.53 -5.20 -0.73
C ALA A 11 12.11 -4.97 -2.20
N ALA A 12 12.38 -5.93 -3.10
CA ALA A 12 11.99 -5.84 -4.50
C ALA A 12 10.46 -5.99 -4.65
N THR A 13 9.86 -6.95 -3.94
CA THR A 13 8.40 -7.10 -3.87
C THR A 13 7.74 -5.86 -3.25
N ALA A 14 8.34 -5.26 -2.22
CA ALA A 14 7.85 -4.02 -1.63
C ALA A 14 7.90 -2.83 -2.61
N GLN A 15 8.99 -2.70 -3.36
CA GLN A 15 9.12 -1.70 -4.44
C GLN A 15 8.07 -1.92 -5.54
N ALA A 16 7.87 -3.16 -5.99
CA ALA A 16 6.88 -3.49 -7.00
C ALA A 16 5.46 -3.16 -6.53
N ALA A 17 5.12 -3.52 -5.29
CA ALA A 17 3.82 -3.19 -4.69
C ALA A 17 3.59 -1.67 -4.61
N LEU A 18 4.62 -0.89 -4.24
CA LEU A 18 4.55 0.56 -4.24
C LEU A 18 4.26 1.13 -5.65
N GLN A 19 4.86 0.57 -6.71
CA GLN A 19 4.58 1.01 -8.07
C GLN A 19 3.14 0.72 -8.49
N THR A 20 2.61 -0.46 -8.15
CA THR A 20 1.19 -0.79 -8.39
C THR A 20 0.25 0.18 -7.67
N LEU A 21 0.51 0.48 -6.40
CA LEU A 21 -0.28 1.45 -5.63
C LEU A 21 -0.20 2.86 -6.22
N ARG A 22 0.99 3.31 -6.64
CA ARG A 22 1.17 4.62 -7.31
C ARG A 22 0.37 4.72 -8.60
N ASN A 23 0.34 3.66 -9.41
CA ASN A 23 -0.46 3.61 -10.64
C ASN A 23 -1.97 3.71 -10.34
N ALA A 24 -2.40 3.20 -9.19
CA ALA A 24 -3.76 3.34 -8.66
C ALA A 24 -4.03 4.67 -7.91
N ARG A 25 -3.09 5.64 -7.99
CA ARG A 25 -3.12 6.92 -7.26
C ARG A 25 -3.25 6.75 -5.74
N GLN A 26 -2.73 5.65 -5.20
CA GLN A 26 -2.63 5.40 -3.77
C GLN A 26 -1.24 5.77 -3.28
N HIS A 27 -1.18 6.55 -2.19
CA HIS A 27 0.08 6.97 -1.59
C HIS A 27 0.49 5.98 -0.48
N ALA A 28 1.73 5.50 -0.60
CA ALA A 28 2.36 4.59 0.36
C ALA A 28 3.86 4.87 0.40
N ASP A 29 4.55 4.29 1.37
CA ASP A 29 6.01 4.33 1.43
C ASP A 29 6.60 2.96 1.73
N VAL A 30 7.86 2.76 1.34
CA VAL A 30 8.58 1.49 1.51
C VAL A 30 9.81 1.72 2.37
N ARG A 31 10.04 0.79 3.31
CA ARG A 31 11.23 0.71 4.16
C ARG A 31 11.76 -0.72 4.15
N GLY A 32 12.76 -0.99 3.32
CA GLY A 32 13.21 -2.35 3.06
C GLY A 32 12.07 -3.22 2.51
N ALA A 33 11.79 -4.35 3.15
CA ALA A 33 10.67 -5.24 2.81
C ALA A 33 9.31 -4.83 3.42
N THR A 34 9.20 -3.63 4.01
CA THR A 34 7.97 -3.15 4.66
C THR A 34 7.29 -2.07 3.83
N LEU A 35 6.03 -2.27 3.49
CA LEU A 35 5.15 -1.27 2.88
C LEU A 35 4.30 -0.61 3.98
N ARG A 36 4.42 0.71 4.16
CA ARG A 36 3.63 1.48 5.11
C ARG A 36 2.54 2.27 4.39
N LEU A 37 1.33 2.10 4.88
CA LEU A 37 0.12 2.81 4.49
C LEU A 37 -0.27 3.71 5.65
N SER A 38 -0.66 4.96 5.36
CA SER A 38 -0.97 5.95 6.40
C SER A 38 -2.40 6.49 6.25
N PRO A 39 -3.45 5.64 6.31
CA PRO A 39 -4.82 6.13 6.32
C PRO A 39 -5.03 7.04 7.54
N GLY A 40 -5.42 8.29 7.26
CA GLY A 40 -5.53 9.37 8.22
C GLY A 40 -6.97 9.79 8.46
N PHE A 41 -7.14 10.83 9.28
CA PHE A 41 -8.45 11.44 9.55
C PHE A 41 -9.12 12.00 8.27
N VAL A 42 -8.32 12.32 7.26
CA VAL A 42 -8.80 12.79 5.95
C VAL A 42 -9.07 11.66 4.95
N THR A 43 -8.79 10.40 5.31
CA THR A 43 -9.07 9.25 4.45
C THR A 43 -10.54 8.86 4.56
N THR A 44 -11.29 8.97 3.46
CA THR A 44 -12.71 8.60 3.41
C THR A 44 -12.90 7.09 3.31
N THR A 45 -14.10 6.61 3.61
CA THR A 45 -14.48 5.19 3.40
C THR A 45 -14.21 4.74 1.96
N ASP A 46 -14.65 5.51 0.96
CA ASP A 46 -14.35 5.22 -0.44
C ASP A 46 -12.84 5.19 -0.74
N GLY A 47 -12.06 6.01 -0.02
CA GLY A 47 -10.61 6.01 -0.10
C GLY A 47 -10.01 4.71 0.44
N VAL A 48 -10.56 4.19 1.53
CA VAL A 48 -10.20 2.88 2.09
C VAL A 48 -10.59 1.76 1.12
N ASP A 49 -11.78 1.80 0.53
CA ASP A 49 -12.23 0.76 -0.42
C ASP A 49 -11.35 0.71 -1.66
N ARG A 50 -10.97 1.87 -2.21
CA ARG A 50 -9.99 1.95 -3.31
C ARG A 50 -8.63 1.41 -2.92
N LEU A 51 -8.17 1.69 -1.71
CA LEU A 51 -6.91 1.15 -1.20
C LEU A 51 -6.98 -0.38 -1.09
N ILE A 52 -8.05 -0.94 -0.53
CA ILE A 52 -8.25 -2.38 -0.43
C ILE A 52 -8.26 -3.03 -1.81
N ALA A 53 -9.00 -2.47 -2.77
CA ALA A 53 -9.03 -2.97 -4.14
C ALA A 53 -7.63 -2.95 -4.80
N ALA A 54 -6.86 -1.87 -4.58
CA ALA A 54 -5.49 -1.78 -5.09
C ALA A 54 -4.57 -2.84 -4.43
N LEU A 55 -4.71 -3.08 -3.12
CA LEU A 55 -3.95 -4.12 -2.42
C LEU A 55 -4.29 -5.53 -2.93
N GLN A 56 -5.55 -5.80 -3.26
CA GLN A 56 -5.97 -7.08 -3.84
C GLN A 56 -5.42 -7.30 -5.26
N SER A 57 -5.09 -6.23 -5.98
CA SER A 57 -4.47 -6.31 -7.31
C SER A 57 -2.96 -6.56 -7.27
N LEU A 58 -2.35 -6.60 -6.07
CA LEU A 58 -0.92 -6.86 -5.93
C LEU A 58 -0.59 -8.29 -6.37
N PRO A 59 0.52 -8.49 -7.12
CA PRO A 59 0.92 -9.82 -7.55
C PRO A 59 1.21 -10.74 -6.35
N HIS A 60 0.62 -11.94 -6.38
CA HIS A 60 0.87 -13.00 -5.40
C HIS A 60 2.14 -13.77 -5.79
N ARG A 61 3.33 -13.23 -5.55
CA ARG A 61 4.59 -13.98 -5.61
C ARG A 61 5.55 -13.53 -4.54
#